data_AF-A0A166B272-F1
#
_entry.id   AF-A0A166B272-F1
#
_cell.length_a   1.000
_cell.length_b   1.000
_cell.length_c   1.000
_cell.angle_alpha   90.00
_cell.angle_beta   90.00
_cell.angle_gamma   90.00
#
_symmetry.space_group_name_H-M   'P 1'
#
loop_
_entity.id
_entity.type
_entity.pdbx_description
1 polymer ?
#
loop_
_entity_poly.entity_id
_entity_poly.type
_entity_poly.pdbx_seq_one_letter_code
_entity_poly.pdbx_strand_id
1 'polypeptide(L)'
;MFYNWFMKQPPQTRCYIAAFVPDAATLKAGNKSYVGSGDLDSIQIWHVATPPNPNALSWNSRPERLALLGTTSFAQEEQVAVLRDGKELRPPTALVDCGGLEEVQITVEVVCESCYLELEQVFSMPGLGFDLVDVK
;
A
#
# COMPACT_ATOMS: atom_id res chain seq x y z
N MET A 1 -7.23 1.85 5.74
CA MET A 1 -7.78 1.34 4.46
C MET A 1 -7.34 -0.11 4.27
N PHE A 2 -8.12 -0.94 3.57
CA PHE A 2 -7.73 -2.32 3.26
C PHE A 2 -7.66 -2.51 1.75
N TYR A 3 -6.62 -3.20 1.29
CA TYR A 3 -6.47 -3.60 -0.11
C TYR A 3 -6.37 -5.11 -0.18
N ASN A 4 -6.98 -5.69 -1.20
CA ASN A 4 -7.01 -7.12 -1.43
C ASN A 4 -6.65 -7.41 -2.89
N TRP A 5 -5.66 -8.29 -3.07
CA TRP A 5 -5.28 -8.81 -4.38
C TRP A 5 -5.62 -10.29 -4.43
N PHE A 6 -6.27 -10.69 -5.52
CA PHE A 6 -6.56 -12.08 -5.83
C PHE A 6 -5.84 -12.43 -7.13
N MET A 7 -4.98 -13.44 -7.07
CA MET A 7 -4.16 -13.88 -8.21
C MET A 7 -4.38 -15.36 -8.47
N LYS A 8 -4.50 -15.72 -9.75
CA LYS A 8 -4.54 -17.10 -10.21
C LYS A 8 -3.19 -17.47 -10.80
N GLN A 9 -2.60 -18.56 -10.29
CA GLN A 9 -1.33 -19.11 -10.75
C GLN A 9 -0.22 -18.04 -10.87
N PRO A 10 0.07 -17.31 -9.79
CA PRO A 10 1.11 -16.28 -9.77
C PRO A 10 2.45 -16.87 -10.21
N PRO A 11 3.18 -16.18 -11.11
CA PRO A 11 4.40 -16.72 -11.72
C PRO A 11 5.58 -16.78 -10.74
N GLN A 12 5.53 -15.98 -9.67
CA GLN A 12 6.57 -15.88 -8.65
C GLN A 12 6.04 -16.33 -7.29
N THR A 13 6.94 -16.83 -6.44
CA THR A 13 6.58 -17.26 -5.08
C THR A 13 6.60 -16.13 -4.06
N ARG A 14 7.32 -15.04 -4.35
CA ARG A 14 7.56 -13.92 -3.45
C ARG A 14 7.20 -12.60 -4.12
N CYS A 15 6.50 -11.75 -3.38
CA CYS A 15 6.09 -10.42 -3.81
C CYS A 15 6.38 -9.39 -2.73
N TYR A 16 6.30 -8.12 -3.10
CA TYR A 16 6.32 -7.01 -2.15
C TYR A 16 5.23 -5.99 -2.49
N ILE A 17 4.86 -5.17 -1.51
CA ILE A 17 3.98 -4.04 -1.75
C ILE A 17 4.83 -2.84 -2.12
N ALA A 18 4.60 -2.29 -3.30
CA ALA A 18 5.10 -0.99 -3.71
C ALA A 18 4.12 0.11 -3.28
N ALA A 19 4.65 1.26 -2.88
CA ALA A 19 3.85 2.45 -2.60
C ALA A 19 4.40 3.61 -3.41
N PHE A 20 3.52 4.31 -4.13
CA PHE A 20 3.87 5.41 -5.03
C PHE A 20 3.23 6.70 -4.55
N VAL A 21 4.08 7.69 -4.29
CA VAL A 21 3.65 9.05 -3.97
C VAL A 21 4.41 10.02 -4.85
N PRO A 22 3.94 10.30 -6.08
CA PRO A 22 4.59 11.25 -6.97
C PRO A 22 4.54 12.67 -6.41
N ASP A 23 5.43 13.52 -6.93
CA ASP A 23 5.37 14.96 -6.67
C ASP A 23 4.08 15.60 -7.24
N ALA A 24 3.76 16.81 -6.75
CA ALA A 24 2.54 17.51 -7.11
C ALA A 24 2.45 17.84 -8.63
N ALA A 25 3.59 18.09 -9.28
CA ALA A 25 3.63 18.39 -10.71
C ALA A 25 3.29 17.17 -11.56
N THR A 26 3.85 16.01 -11.19
CA THR A 26 3.62 14.71 -11.81
C THR A 26 2.18 14.26 -11.62
N LEU A 27 1.62 14.40 -10.42
CA LEU A 27 0.21 14.14 -10.14
C LEU A 27 -0.71 15.00 -11.01
N LYS A 28 -0.44 16.31 -11.08
CA LYS A 28 -1.21 17.24 -11.91
C LYS A 28 -1.15 16.88 -13.40
N ALA A 29 0.03 16.50 -13.92
CA ALA A 29 0.19 16.06 -15.30
C ALA A 29 -0.58 14.76 -15.59
N GLY A 30 -0.69 13.87 -14.60
CA GLY A 30 -1.46 12.63 -14.67
C GLY A 30 -2.96 12.77 -14.38
N ASN A 31 -3.46 13.99 -14.10
CA ASN A 31 -4.82 14.23 -13.61
C ASN A 31 -5.17 13.38 -12.37
N LYS A 32 -4.21 13.24 -11.45
CA LYS A 32 -4.36 12.49 -10.20
C LYS A 32 -4.27 13.43 -9.00
N SER A 33 -4.93 13.06 -7.91
CA SER A 33 -4.86 13.77 -6.64
C SER A 33 -5.18 12.83 -5.49
N TYR A 34 -4.79 13.25 -4.28
CA TYR A 34 -5.20 12.64 -3.03
C TYR A 34 -5.57 13.77 -2.06
N VAL A 35 -6.42 13.46 -1.09
CA VAL A 35 -6.76 14.34 0.02
C VAL A 35 -6.21 13.71 1.28
N GLY A 36 -5.46 14.48 2.06
CA GLY A 36 -4.99 13.99 3.35
C GLY A 36 -4.86 15.09 4.39
N SER A 37 -4.94 14.70 5.66
CA SER A 37 -4.76 15.57 6.81
C SER A 37 -4.18 14.81 7.99
N GLY A 38 -3.57 15.51 8.95
CA GLY A 38 -2.89 14.89 10.10
C GLY A 38 -1.48 14.42 9.75
N ASP A 39 -1.00 13.39 10.45
CA ASP A 39 0.35 12.84 10.26
C ASP A 39 0.39 11.84 9.08
N LEU A 40 0.82 12.34 7.92
CA LEU A 40 1.00 11.55 6.70
C LEU A 40 2.43 11.04 6.53
N ASP A 41 3.33 11.23 7.50
CA ASP A 41 4.74 10.83 7.37
C ASP A 41 4.99 9.35 7.67
N SER A 42 4.13 8.76 8.50
CA SER A 42 4.32 7.40 9.03
C SER A 42 3.14 6.47 8.72
N ILE A 43 2.77 6.34 7.45
CA ILE A 43 1.71 5.42 7.03
C ILE A 43 2.26 4.00 7.03
N GLN A 44 1.78 3.17 7.94
CA GLN A 44 2.17 1.78 8.09
C GLN A 44 1.37 0.87 7.16
N ILE A 45 2.06 -0.10 6.56
CA ILE A 45 1.47 -1.08 5.65
C ILE A 45 1.68 -2.45 6.28
N TRP A 46 0.58 -3.05 6.73
CA TRP A 46 0.58 -4.33 7.43
C TRP A 46 0.04 -5.42 6.53
N HIS A 47 0.73 -6.56 6.47
CA HIS A 47 0.13 -7.80 6.00
C HIS A 47 -0.83 -8.30 7.08
N VAL A 48 -2.06 -8.60 6.68
CA VAL A 48 -3.10 -9.06 7.59
C VAL A 48 -3.67 -10.40 7.13
N ALA A 49 -4.28 -11.13 8.05
CA ALA A 49 -5.00 -12.36 7.73
C ALA A 49 -6.07 -12.08 6.68
N THR A 50 -6.22 -12.99 5.71
CA THR A 50 -7.23 -12.84 4.66
C THR A 50 -8.63 -13.00 5.26
N PRO A 51 -9.49 -11.95 5.20
CA PRO A 51 -10.84 -12.05 5.73
C PRO A 51 -11.69 -12.98 4.85
N PRO A 52 -12.59 -13.79 5.44
CA PRO A 52 -13.51 -14.64 4.67
C PRO A 52 -14.42 -13.84 3.72
N ASN A 53 -14.73 -12.58 4.08
CA ASN A 53 -15.50 -11.68 3.25
C ASN A 53 -14.87 -10.26 3.30
N PRO A 54 -14.09 -9.86 2.28
CA PRO A 54 -13.45 -8.55 2.21
C PRO A 54 -14.45 -7.38 2.21
N ASN A 55 -15.69 -7.62 1.76
CA ASN A 55 -16.74 -6.59 1.69
C ASN A 55 -17.46 -6.38 3.03
N ALA A 56 -17.21 -7.23 4.03
CA ALA A 56 -17.85 -7.17 5.35
C ALA A 56 -16.88 -6.73 6.46
N LEU A 57 -15.83 -6.00 6.09
CA LEU A 57 -14.86 -5.47 7.06
C LEU A 57 -15.48 -4.33 7.87
N SER A 58 -15.38 -4.45 9.19
CA SER A 58 -15.80 -3.49 10.18
C SER A 58 -14.74 -3.43 11.28
N TRP A 59 -14.87 -2.47 12.21
CA TRP A 59 -14.00 -2.43 13.38
C TRP A 59 -13.94 -3.77 14.15
N ASN A 60 -15.08 -4.44 14.29
CA ASN A 60 -15.19 -5.71 15.02
C ASN A 60 -14.74 -6.93 14.22
N SER A 61 -14.67 -6.81 12.88
CA SER A 61 -14.21 -7.85 11.96
C SER A 61 -12.86 -7.51 11.34
N ARG A 62 -12.10 -6.64 12.00
CA ARG A 62 -10.77 -6.23 11.56
C ARG A 62 -9.85 -7.46 11.54
N PRO A 63 -9.19 -7.78 10.41
CA PRO A 63 -8.30 -8.92 10.35
C PRO A 63 -7.06 -8.75 11.24
N GLU A 64 -6.51 -9.87 11.71
CA GLU A 64 -5.29 -9.88 12.52
C GLU A 64 -4.08 -9.40 11.71
N ARG A 65 -3.24 -8.57 12.33
CA ARG A 65 -1.96 -8.13 11.75
C ARG A 65 -0.92 -9.24 11.90
N LEU A 66 -0.40 -9.72 10.78
CA LEU A 66 0.60 -10.78 10.72
C LEU A 66 2.03 -10.23 10.70
N ALA A 67 2.28 -9.20 9.90
CA ALA A 67 3.60 -8.59 9.75
C ALA A 67 3.54 -7.15 9.25
N LEU A 68 4.45 -6.30 9.72
CA LEU A 68 4.65 -4.96 9.15
C LEU A 68 5.51 -5.09 7.89
N LEU A 69 4.98 -4.63 6.74
CA LEU A 69 5.68 -4.69 5.46
C LEU A 69 6.58 -3.47 5.21
N GLY A 70 6.21 -2.33 5.80
CA GLY A 70 6.99 -1.11 5.76
C GLY A 70 6.16 0.12 6.10
N THR A 71 6.78 1.29 5.95
CA THR A 71 6.16 2.60 6.14
C THR A 71 6.32 3.46 4.90
N THR A 72 5.30 4.24 4.56
CA THR A 72 5.33 5.23 3.47
C THR A 72 4.91 6.61 3.97
N SER A 73 5.31 7.68 3.26
CA SER A 73 4.90 9.06 3.53
C SER A 73 4.10 9.65 2.37
N PHE A 74 2.94 10.21 2.69
CA PHE A 74 2.09 11.04 1.80
C PHE A 74 2.16 12.53 2.17
N ALA A 75 3.15 12.95 2.95
CA ALA A 75 3.31 14.36 3.29
C ALA A 75 3.73 15.19 2.06
N GLN A 76 3.34 16.47 2.07
CA GLN A 76 3.67 17.40 0.99
C GLN A 76 5.17 17.77 1.00
N GLU A 77 5.74 18.08 -0.17
CA GLU A 77 7.19 18.19 -0.38
C GLU A 77 7.92 19.17 0.56
N GLU A 78 7.24 20.19 1.07
CA GLU A 78 7.82 21.15 2.03
C GLU A 78 8.19 20.52 3.38
N GLN A 79 7.64 19.34 3.71
CA GLN A 79 7.94 18.56 4.93
C GLN A 79 8.92 17.40 4.70
N VAL A 80 9.13 16.97 3.44
CA VAL A 80 9.77 15.69 3.09
C VAL A 80 11.28 15.81 2.79
N ALA A 81 11.87 17.01 2.87
CA ALA A 81 13.30 17.22 2.57
C ALA A 81 14.27 16.37 3.42
N VAL A 82 13.81 15.83 4.56
CA VAL A 82 14.62 15.04 5.51
C VAL A 82 14.35 13.53 5.40
N LEU A 83 13.24 13.08 4.80
CA LEU A 83 12.79 11.68 4.81
C LEU A 83 12.71 11.10 3.39
N ARG A 84 13.84 11.03 2.68
CA ARG A 84 13.90 10.27 1.42
C ARG A 84 13.74 8.75 1.62
N ASP A 85 13.94 8.26 2.84
CA ASP A 85 13.90 6.83 3.19
C ASP A 85 12.50 6.26 3.48
N GLY A 86 11.43 7.01 3.18
CA GLY A 86 10.05 6.56 3.42
C GLY A 86 9.02 7.07 2.42
N LYS A 87 9.39 7.76 1.34
CA LYS A 87 8.39 8.29 0.39
C LYS A 87 7.69 7.20 -0.42
N GLU A 88 8.37 6.07 -0.59
CA GLU A 88 7.89 4.94 -1.39
C GLU A 88 8.35 3.63 -0.73
N LEU A 89 7.46 2.65 -0.71
CA LEU A 89 7.86 1.28 -0.44
C LEU A 89 8.57 0.72 -1.68
N ARG A 90 9.88 0.60 -1.62
CA ARG A 90 10.72 -0.05 -2.64
C ARG A 90 11.62 -1.09 -1.95
N PRO A 91 12.14 -2.09 -2.69
CA PRO A 91 13.14 -3.01 -2.13
C PRO A 91 14.25 -2.24 -1.39
N PRO A 92 14.60 -2.62 -0.14
CA PRO A 92 14.30 -3.89 0.53
C PRO A 92 13.08 -3.85 1.48
N THR A 93 11.86 -3.68 0.98
CA THR A 93 10.63 -3.91 1.74
C THR A 93 10.40 -5.39 2.05
N ALA A 94 9.66 -5.66 3.13
CA ALA A 94 9.41 -7.04 3.54
C ALA A 94 8.61 -7.78 2.46
N LEU A 95 9.07 -8.99 2.15
CA LEU A 95 8.46 -9.84 1.15
C LEU A 95 7.32 -10.66 1.76
N VAL A 96 6.26 -10.86 0.99
CA VAL A 96 5.13 -11.74 1.30
C VAL A 96 5.12 -12.95 0.36
N ASP A 97 4.64 -14.07 0.87
CA ASP A 97 4.39 -15.24 0.03
C ASP A 97 3.19 -14.96 -0.85
N CYS A 98 3.40 -15.04 -2.16
CA CYS A 98 2.42 -14.66 -3.14
C CYS A 98 2.22 -15.68 -4.25
N GLY A 99 2.90 -16.84 -4.19
CA GLY A 99 2.72 -17.91 -5.17
C GLY A 99 3.13 -19.29 -4.69
N GLY A 100 3.21 -20.23 -5.63
CA GLY A 100 3.34 -21.67 -5.34
C GLY A 100 2.00 -22.38 -5.07
N LEU A 101 0.87 -21.68 -5.26
CA LEU A 101 -0.49 -22.19 -5.13
C LEU A 101 -1.30 -21.88 -6.39
N GLU A 102 -2.39 -22.61 -6.62
CA GLU A 102 -3.30 -22.35 -7.76
C GLU A 102 -3.96 -20.97 -7.67
N GLU A 103 -4.30 -20.54 -6.46
CA GLU A 103 -4.90 -19.23 -6.18
C GLU A 103 -4.29 -18.67 -4.90
N VAL A 104 -3.97 -17.37 -4.91
CA VAL A 104 -3.40 -16.66 -3.76
C VAL A 104 -4.17 -15.37 -3.53
N GLN A 105 -4.49 -15.11 -2.26
CA GLN A 105 -5.13 -13.89 -1.83
C GLN A 105 -4.28 -13.19 -0.78
N ILE A 106 -3.91 -11.93 -1.07
CA ILE A 106 -3.11 -11.09 -0.19
C ILE A 106 -3.96 -9.92 0.25
N THR A 107 -4.00 -9.70 1.56
CA THR A 107 -4.71 -8.56 2.15
C THR A 107 -3.74 -7.71 2.93
N VAL A 108 -3.74 -6.41 2.68
CA VAL A 108 -2.94 -5.47 3.47
C VAL A 108 -3.81 -4.40 4.09
N GLU A 109 -3.38 -3.95 5.24
CA GLU A 109 -3.96 -2.84 5.97
C GLU A 109 -3.03 -1.63 5.89
N VAL A 110 -3.57 -0.51 5.44
CA VAL A 110 -2.91 0.80 5.44
C VAL A 110 -3.42 1.61 6.61
N VAL A 111 -2.51 1.96 7.51
CA VAL A 111 -2.82 2.55 8.82
C VAL A 111 -1.99 3.81 9.05
N CYS A 112 -2.64 4.83 9.57
CA CYS A 112 -1.99 5.94 10.25
C CYS A 112 -2.72 6.17 11.58
N GLU A 113 -1.98 6.50 12.64
CA GLU A 113 -2.55 6.59 13.99
C GLU A 113 -3.33 7.89 14.24
N SER A 114 -3.12 8.92 13.42
CA SER A 114 -3.79 10.23 13.54
C SER A 114 -3.80 10.98 12.22
N CYS A 115 -4.24 10.31 11.16
CA CYS A 115 -4.35 10.92 9.84
C CYS A 115 -5.65 10.53 9.14
N TYR A 116 -5.96 11.29 8.11
CA TYR A 116 -6.93 10.95 7.09
C TYR A 116 -6.21 10.94 5.75
N LEU A 117 -6.44 9.91 4.96
CA LEU A 117 -5.94 9.80 3.59
C LEU A 117 -7.04 9.20 2.71
N GLU A 118 -7.36 9.90 1.64
CA GLU A 118 -8.29 9.49 0.60
C GLU A 118 -7.62 9.67 -0.75
N LEU A 119 -7.64 8.62 -1.57
CA LEU A 119 -7.15 8.66 -2.95
C LEU A 119 -7.93 7.67 -3.80
N GLU A 120 -8.00 7.96 -5.09
CA GLU A 120 -8.55 7.01 -6.07
C GLU A 120 -7.46 6.02 -6.49
N GLN A 121 -7.69 4.74 -6.22
CA GLN A 121 -6.78 3.68 -6.64
C GLN A 121 -6.96 3.43 -8.14
N VAL A 122 -6.10 4.04 -8.96
CA VAL A 122 -6.08 3.86 -10.42
C VAL A 122 -4.71 3.37 -10.87
N PHE A 123 -4.66 2.16 -11.41
CA PHE A 123 -3.46 1.58 -12.03
C PHE A 123 -3.17 2.26 -13.37
N SER A 124 -2.39 3.34 -13.33
CA SER A 124 -1.95 4.09 -14.51
C SER A 124 -0.68 4.88 -14.21
N MET A 125 -0.01 5.39 -15.25
CA MET A 125 1.17 6.24 -15.11
C MET A 125 0.77 7.72 -15.01
N PRO A 126 1.31 8.49 -14.04
CA PRO A 126 2.18 8.06 -12.93
C PRO A 126 1.42 7.26 -11.88
N GLY A 127 2.08 6.28 -11.23
CA GLY A 127 1.48 5.50 -10.16
C GLY A 127 1.08 6.37 -8.96
N LEU A 128 -0.02 6.05 -8.29
CA LEU A 128 -0.43 6.70 -7.03
C LEU A 128 -1.12 5.63 -6.17
N GLY A 129 -0.67 5.45 -4.94
CA GLY A 129 -1.23 4.45 -4.02
C GLY A 129 -0.35 3.22 -3.90
N PHE A 130 -0.97 2.06 -3.71
CA PHE A 130 -0.27 0.81 -3.36
C PHE A 130 -0.44 -0.22 -4.46
N ASP A 131 0.60 -0.99 -4.74
CA ASP A 131 0.56 -2.06 -5.73
C ASP A 131 1.33 -3.29 -5.25
N LEU A 132 0.92 -4.47 -5.72
CA LEU A 132 1.64 -5.71 -5.47
C LEU A 132 2.60 -5.96 -6.63
N VAL A 133 3.88 -6.14 -6.32
CA VAL A 133 4.91 -6.36 -7.34
C VAL A 133 5.63 -7.68 -7.07
N ASP A 134 5.68 -8.50 -8.12
CA ASP A 134 6.38 -9.78 -8.12
C ASP A 134 7.90 -9.57 -8.15
N VAL A 135 8.64 -10.39 -7.38
CA VAL A 135 10.10 -10.39 -7.42
C VAL A 135 10.56 -11.35 -8.51
N LYS A 136 11.37 -10.86 -9.46
CA LYS A 136 12.00 -11.68 -10.51
C LYS A 136 13.20 -12.46 -9.99
#